data_AF-A0A940U1X6-F1
#
_entry.id   AF-A0A940U1X6-F1
#
_cell.length_a   1.000
_cell.length_b   1.000
_cell.length_c   1.000
_cell.angle_alpha   90.00
_cell.angle_beta   90.00
_cell.angle_gamma   90.00
#
_symmetry.space_group_name_H-M   'P 1'
#
loop_
_entity.id
_entity.type
_entity.pdbx_description
1 polymer ?
#
loop_
_entity_poly.entity_id
_entity_poly.type
_entity_poly.pdbx_seq_one_letter_code
_entity_poly.pdbx_strand_id
1 'polypeptide(L)'
;MEHLPEGLCGEKESFDKMNPHFRKKLVIVSAAFVVAIGVVIVLLIPLSNYIIKQQLERVMGGNFKVERISLSWDSVEVFEPKFLKDGQTAAYAKKIILKAHLFTLLKPGFSISSVFLEEPSITLEVNPSGEWAAPIVIEKNREAPSNSKPGPLYIEAIVVKDGALFFQDHRLQAPNRIEMQKINLSLDDFSIPFKNVPSKFALQLQLGGKLISGFVISSGTFNFETLGANVKFEGQNIFLFDTNAARPASRIQSLSFTAASEGIPAKPLLFSDLVLTKPYVRLERDQRGNITSPLTRVIPKQTGTEEQRGNMGQVEVKNLKIVGGELLFLDGEIGKRPFPIRVTDIALSADSLSFPPEGRYST
;
A
#
# COMPACT_ATOMS: atom_id res chain seq x y z
N MET A 1 33.82 -23.94 -35.60
CA MET A 1 35.29 -24.01 -35.46
C MET A 1 35.72 -22.69 -34.86
N GLU A 2 35.75 -22.61 -33.54
CA GLU A 2 36.25 -21.45 -32.79
C GLU A 2 37.23 -21.99 -31.74
N HIS A 3 38.40 -21.36 -31.69
CA HIS A 3 39.54 -21.74 -30.86
C HIS A 3 39.28 -21.42 -29.39
N LEU A 4 39.26 -22.46 -28.54
CA LEU A 4 39.40 -22.34 -27.10
C LEU A 4 40.88 -22.24 -26.72
N PRO A 5 41.28 -21.32 -25.82
CA PRO A 5 42.64 -21.28 -25.31
C PRO A 5 42.84 -22.33 -24.20
N GLU A 6 43.60 -23.38 -24.51
CA GLU A 6 44.21 -24.29 -23.55
C GLU A 6 45.40 -23.58 -22.88
N GLY A 7 45.30 -23.24 -21.59
CA GLY A 7 46.40 -22.51 -20.96
C GLY A 7 46.25 -22.16 -19.49
N LEU A 8 45.82 -23.09 -18.63
CA LEU A 8 45.87 -22.92 -17.17
C LEU A 8 46.20 -24.26 -16.48
N CYS A 9 47.42 -24.76 -16.66
CA CYS A 9 47.90 -25.97 -15.98
C CYS A 9 49.26 -25.79 -15.28
N GLY A 10 49.62 -24.57 -14.85
CA GLY A 10 50.98 -24.22 -14.42
C GLY A 10 51.16 -23.60 -13.02
N GLU A 11 50.21 -23.73 -12.09
CA GLU A 11 50.28 -23.01 -10.80
C GLU A 11 49.95 -23.87 -9.57
N LYS A 12 50.44 -25.12 -9.54
CA LYS A 12 50.37 -25.95 -8.31
C LYS A 12 51.74 -26.30 -7.69
N GLU A 13 52.85 -26.13 -8.41
CA GLU A 13 54.17 -26.54 -7.87
C GLU A 13 54.84 -25.51 -6.95
N SER A 14 54.41 -24.25 -6.94
CA SER A 14 55.07 -23.20 -6.14
C SER A 14 54.77 -23.35 -4.64
N PHE A 15 53.57 -23.81 -4.29
CA PHE A 15 53.17 -23.93 -2.89
C PHE A 15 53.88 -25.07 -2.16
N ASP A 16 54.36 -26.10 -2.89
CA ASP A 16 54.87 -27.32 -2.26
C ASP A 16 56.38 -27.30 -1.94
N LYS A 17 57.13 -26.32 -2.44
CA LYS A 17 58.55 -26.09 -2.09
C LYS A 17 58.75 -25.17 -0.88
N MET A 18 57.67 -24.64 -0.32
CA MET A 18 57.73 -23.71 0.81
C MET A 18 58.05 -24.46 2.11
N ASN A 19 59.12 -24.05 2.81
CA ASN A 19 59.63 -24.67 4.03
C ASN A 19 58.49 -24.90 5.05
N PRO A 20 58.33 -26.13 5.60
CA PRO A 20 57.21 -26.47 6.49
C PRO A 20 57.12 -25.57 7.73
N HIS A 21 58.25 -25.03 8.20
CA HIS A 21 58.28 -24.07 9.29
C HIS A 21 57.68 -22.71 8.93
N PHE A 22 57.84 -22.28 7.67
CA PHE A 22 57.29 -21.04 7.15
C PHE A 22 55.78 -21.15 6.87
N ARG A 23 55.31 -22.31 6.37
CA ARG A 23 53.86 -22.58 6.22
C ARG A 23 53.13 -22.51 7.55
N LYS A 24 53.66 -23.13 8.61
CA LYS A 24 53.08 -23.06 9.96
C LYS A 24 52.99 -21.62 10.47
N LYS A 25 54.03 -20.81 10.28
CA LYS A 25 54.02 -19.39 10.66
C LYS A 25 53.01 -18.58 9.86
N LEU A 26 52.90 -18.81 8.54
CA LEU A 26 51.95 -18.10 7.68
C LEU A 26 50.50 -18.43 8.05
N VAL A 27 50.19 -19.70 8.34
CA VAL A 27 48.85 -20.12 8.81
C VAL A 27 48.51 -19.51 10.17
N ILE A 28 49.47 -19.46 11.11
CA ILE A 28 49.24 -18.83 12.42
C ILE A 28 49.02 -17.32 12.28
N VAL A 29 49.81 -16.65 11.44
CA VAL A 29 49.67 -15.21 11.18
C VAL A 29 48.34 -14.90 10.48
N SER A 30 47.94 -15.71 9.48
CA SER A 30 46.65 -15.53 8.82
C SER A 30 45.49 -15.78 9.78
N ALA A 31 45.58 -16.81 10.63
CA ALA A 31 44.57 -17.09 11.64
C ALA A 31 44.46 -15.95 12.67
N ALA A 32 45.59 -15.45 13.17
CA ALA A 32 45.62 -14.31 14.10
C ALA A 32 45.05 -13.04 13.47
N PHE A 33 45.33 -12.79 12.18
CA PHE A 33 44.79 -11.66 11.44
C PHE A 33 43.26 -11.75 11.26
N VAL A 34 42.74 -12.93 10.91
CA VAL A 34 41.28 -13.17 10.81
C VAL A 34 40.60 -12.97 12.15
N VAL A 35 41.18 -13.46 13.25
CA VAL A 35 40.65 -13.25 14.61
C VAL A 35 40.67 -11.78 14.98
N ALA A 36 41.77 -11.06 14.72
CA ALA A 36 41.87 -9.63 15.01
C ALA A 36 40.82 -8.82 14.23
N ILE A 37 40.63 -9.11 12.94
CA ILE A 37 39.56 -8.50 12.13
C ILE A 37 38.19 -8.83 12.72
N GLY A 38 37.96 -10.09 13.12
CA GLY A 38 36.71 -10.51 13.76
C GLY A 38 36.40 -9.70 15.02
N VAL A 39 37.39 -9.51 15.90
CA VAL A 39 37.25 -8.71 17.12
C VAL A 39 36.96 -7.23 16.81
N VAL A 40 37.69 -6.64 15.85
CA VAL A 40 37.46 -5.25 15.43
C VAL A 40 36.05 -5.07 14.88
N ILE A 41 35.57 -5.98 14.02
CA ILE A 41 34.21 -5.95 13.49
C ILE A 41 33.18 -6.02 14.63
N VAL A 42 33.34 -6.95 15.58
CA VAL A 42 32.43 -7.10 16.73
C VAL A 42 32.38 -5.84 17.59
N LEU A 43 33.51 -5.16 17.80
CA LEU A 43 33.57 -3.91 18.57
C LEU A 43 33.02 -2.69 17.82
N LEU A 44 33.12 -2.66 16.49
CA LEU A 44 32.65 -1.53 15.68
C LEU A 44 31.12 -1.51 15.50
N ILE A 45 30.47 -2.68 15.41
CA ILE A 45 29.01 -2.78 15.22
C ILE A 45 28.20 -1.94 16.24
N PRO A 46 28.40 -2.04 17.57
CA PRO A 46 27.62 -1.26 18.54
C PRO A 46 27.87 0.26 18.43
N LEU A 47 29.10 0.67 18.09
CA LEU A 47 29.43 2.09 17.88
C LEU A 47 28.75 2.63 16.62
N SER A 48 28.74 1.85 15.52
CA SER A 48 28.04 2.21 14.28
C SER A 48 26.54 2.36 14.52
N ASN A 49 25.91 1.46 15.28
CA ASN A 49 24.48 1.54 15.59
C ASN A 49 24.12 2.86 16.31
N TYR A 50 24.96 3.32 17.24
CA TYR A 50 24.73 4.58 17.95
C TYR A 50 24.83 5.80 17.02
N ILE A 51 25.88 5.86 16.20
CA ILE A 51 26.11 6.98 15.27
C ILE A 51 25.00 7.05 14.23
N ILE A 52 24.63 5.90 13.64
CA ILE A 52 23.57 5.82 12.62
C ILE A 52 22.23 6.23 13.21
N LYS A 53 21.92 5.83 14.46
CA LYS A 53 20.71 6.29 15.15
C LYS A 53 20.64 7.80 15.23
N GLN A 54 21.69 8.45 15.73
CA GLN A 54 21.72 9.91 15.88
C GLN A 54 21.65 10.63 14.53
N GLN A 55 22.34 10.11 13.51
CA GLN A 55 22.27 10.68 12.17
C GLN A 55 20.89 10.51 11.55
N LEU A 56 20.26 9.35 11.71
CA LEU A 56 18.92 9.10 11.21
C LEU A 56 17.90 10.02 11.89
N GLU A 57 17.92 10.14 13.22
CA GLU A 57 17.06 11.08 13.95
C GLU A 57 17.30 12.53 13.54
N ARG A 58 18.57 12.93 13.31
CA ARG A 58 18.91 14.28 12.84
C ARG A 58 18.41 14.55 11.41
N VAL A 59 18.56 13.59 10.50
CA VAL A 59 18.17 13.73 9.09
C VAL A 59 16.65 13.70 8.94
N MET A 60 15.96 12.85 9.70
CA MET A 60 14.50 12.73 9.65
C MET A 60 13.78 13.85 10.43
N GLY A 61 14.51 14.62 11.24
CA GLY A 61 14.01 15.76 12.00
C GLY A 61 13.61 15.43 13.44
N GLY A 62 13.39 16.46 14.26
CA GLY A 62 13.09 16.31 15.69
C GLY A 62 11.79 15.54 16.01
N ASN A 63 10.94 15.34 14.99
CA ASN A 63 9.69 14.59 15.06
C ASN A 63 9.87 13.08 14.86
N PHE A 64 11.04 12.62 14.42
CA PHE A 64 11.33 11.20 14.26
C PHE A 64 12.09 10.66 15.47
N LYS A 65 11.68 9.50 15.96
CA LYS A 65 12.36 8.76 17.03
C LYS A 65 12.49 7.30 16.66
N VAL A 66 13.58 6.67 17.06
CA VAL A 66 13.78 5.23 16.92
C VAL A 66 14.32 4.66 18.22
N GLU A 67 13.83 3.49 18.63
CA GLU A 67 14.36 2.85 19.84
C GLU A 67 15.77 2.32 19.59
N ARG A 68 15.91 1.47 18.57
CA ARG A 68 17.15 0.78 18.25
C ARG A 68 17.31 0.57 16.74
N ILE A 69 18.54 0.62 16.28
CA ILE A 69 18.96 0.16 14.95
C ILE A 69 19.90 -1.02 15.14
N SER A 70 19.69 -2.08 14.38
CA SER A 70 20.58 -3.24 14.33
C SER A 70 21.07 -3.45 12.91
N LEU A 71 22.39 -3.44 12.75
CA LEU A 71 23.06 -3.74 11.50
C LEU A 71 23.48 -5.21 11.51
N SER A 72 23.11 -5.92 10.46
CA SER A 72 23.62 -7.24 10.09
C SER A 72 24.34 -7.14 8.75
N TRP A 73 25.01 -8.22 8.34
CA TRP A 73 25.82 -8.22 7.12
C TRP A 73 25.01 -7.91 5.85
N ASP A 74 23.75 -8.34 5.78
CA ASP A 74 22.84 -8.17 4.63
C ASP A 74 21.60 -7.33 4.94
N SER A 75 21.40 -6.89 6.20
CA SER A 75 20.18 -6.21 6.59
C SER A 75 20.36 -5.11 7.62
N VAL A 76 19.54 -4.07 7.51
CA VAL A 76 19.35 -3.03 8.51
C VAL A 76 17.98 -3.21 9.13
N GLU A 77 17.93 -3.42 10.44
CA GLU A 77 16.69 -3.51 11.20
C GLU A 77 16.49 -2.25 12.05
N VAL A 78 15.32 -1.64 11.94
CA VAL A 78 14.91 -0.43 12.66
C VAL A 78 13.74 -0.82 13.57
N PHE A 79 13.93 -0.71 14.88
CA PHE A 79 12.94 -1.09 15.89
C PHE A 79 12.21 0.13 16.43
N GLU A 80 10.88 0.01 16.47
CA GLU A 80 9.96 1.04 16.96
C GLU A 80 10.16 2.45 16.35
N PRO A 81 10.38 2.63 15.03
CA PRO A 81 10.39 3.95 14.43
C PRO A 81 9.03 4.63 14.63
N LYS A 82 9.04 5.87 15.13
CA LYS A 82 7.86 6.70 15.43
C LYS A 82 8.04 8.08 14.81
N PHE A 83 7.02 8.54 14.10
CA PHE A 83 6.87 9.93 13.68
C PHE A 83 5.83 10.61 14.54
N LEU A 84 6.21 11.75 15.12
CA LEU A 84 5.38 12.57 15.97
C LEU A 84 4.84 13.77 15.19
N LYS A 85 3.59 14.12 15.44
CA LYS A 85 2.92 15.33 14.96
C LYS A 85 2.17 15.91 16.16
N ASP A 86 2.50 17.14 16.55
CA ASP A 86 1.92 17.81 17.72
C ASP A 86 2.01 16.97 19.01
N GLY A 87 3.12 16.25 19.17
CA GLY A 87 3.36 15.35 20.30
C GLY A 87 2.62 14.01 20.26
N GLN A 88 1.75 13.78 19.26
CA GLN A 88 1.03 12.53 19.04
C GLN A 88 1.71 11.68 17.96
N THR A 89 1.53 10.36 18.00
CA THR A 89 2.13 9.46 17.01
C THR A 89 1.30 9.46 15.72
N ALA A 90 1.86 10.00 14.64
CA ALA A 90 1.23 10.05 13.32
C ALA A 90 1.57 8.83 12.46
N ALA A 91 2.77 8.28 12.63
CA ALA A 91 3.16 7.01 12.03
C ALA A 91 4.07 6.21 12.99
N TYR A 92 3.94 4.90 12.94
CA TYR A 92 4.69 3.96 13.75
C TYR A 92 4.93 2.68 12.96
N ALA A 93 6.00 1.94 13.28
CA ALA A 93 6.08 0.52 12.97
C ALA A 93 6.77 -0.20 14.12
N LYS A 94 6.46 -1.46 14.36
CA LYS A 94 7.16 -2.28 15.35
C LYS A 94 8.58 -2.58 14.88
N LYS A 95 8.72 -2.95 13.61
CA LYS A 95 10.00 -3.30 13.00
C LYS A 95 10.01 -2.96 11.51
N ILE A 96 11.11 -2.40 11.03
CA ILE A 96 11.41 -2.25 9.60
C ILE A 96 12.70 -3.01 9.31
N ILE A 97 12.70 -3.89 8.31
CA ILE A 97 13.89 -4.62 7.86
C ILE A 97 14.16 -4.25 6.41
N LEU A 98 15.33 -3.66 6.17
CA LEU A 98 15.85 -3.35 4.84
C LEU A 98 16.93 -4.38 4.52
N LYS A 99 16.72 -5.23 3.52
CA LYS A 99 17.75 -6.16 3.05
C LYS A 99 18.44 -5.61 1.81
N ALA A 100 19.77 -5.59 1.85
CA ALA A 100 20.60 -5.11 0.76
C ALA A 100 21.09 -6.27 -0.10
N HIS A 101 21.14 -6.05 -1.42
CA HIS A 101 21.76 -7.02 -2.30
C HIS A 101 23.28 -6.76 -2.34
N LEU A 102 24.08 -7.46 -1.52
CA LEU A 102 25.52 -7.12 -1.39
C LEU A 102 26.29 -7.08 -2.72
N PHE A 103 25.93 -7.94 -3.67
CA PHE A 103 26.55 -7.97 -4.99
C PHE A 103 26.22 -6.74 -5.86
N THR A 104 25.22 -5.91 -5.50
CA THR A 104 24.89 -4.70 -6.27
C THR A 104 25.78 -3.52 -5.95
N LEU A 105 26.60 -3.58 -4.89
CA LEU A 105 27.65 -2.57 -4.65
C LEU A 105 28.68 -2.52 -5.80
N LEU A 106 28.77 -3.59 -6.61
CA LEU A 106 29.62 -3.64 -7.80
C LEU A 106 28.96 -3.05 -9.05
N LYS A 107 27.66 -2.76 -9.03
CA LYS A 107 26.89 -2.23 -10.16
C LYS A 107 26.50 -0.77 -9.90
N PRO A 108 26.37 0.08 -10.93
CA PRO A 108 25.84 1.43 -10.76
C PRO A 108 24.36 1.37 -10.39
N GLY A 109 24.01 1.84 -9.19
CA GLY A 109 22.63 1.90 -8.68
C GLY A 109 22.50 1.35 -7.26
N PHE A 110 21.37 1.62 -6.61
CA PHE A 110 21.07 1.09 -5.29
C PHE A 110 19.91 0.09 -5.39
N SER A 111 20.17 -1.16 -5.02
CA SER A 111 19.18 -2.23 -5.06
C SER A 111 18.91 -2.75 -3.65
N ILE A 112 17.66 -2.69 -3.24
CA ILE A 112 17.14 -3.26 -2.01
C ILE A 112 16.45 -4.57 -2.39
N SER A 113 16.88 -5.69 -1.83
CA SER A 113 16.25 -6.98 -2.12
C SER A 113 14.89 -7.11 -1.44
N SER A 114 14.72 -6.54 -0.25
CA SER A 114 13.40 -6.49 0.38
C SER A 114 13.26 -5.37 1.41
N VAL A 115 12.09 -4.76 1.45
CA VAL A 115 11.63 -3.93 2.57
C VAL A 115 10.52 -4.69 3.29
N PHE A 116 10.72 -5.04 4.55
CA PHE A 116 9.71 -5.69 5.39
C PHE A 116 9.27 -4.73 6.50
N LEU A 117 7.97 -4.47 6.60
CA LEU A 117 7.36 -3.64 7.64
C LEU A 117 6.46 -4.51 8.52
N GLU A 118 6.80 -4.62 9.80
CA GLU A 118 6.01 -5.32 10.82
C GLU A 118 5.15 -4.32 11.58
N GLU A 119 3.84 -4.56 11.57
CA GLU A 119 2.82 -3.77 12.27
C GLU A 119 2.94 -2.25 11.99
N PRO A 120 3.12 -1.78 10.73
CA PRO A 120 3.13 -0.36 10.47
C PRO A 120 1.75 0.23 10.69
N SER A 121 1.67 1.38 11.35
CA SER A 121 0.46 2.14 11.64
C SER A 121 0.62 3.56 11.15
N ILE A 122 -0.32 4.06 10.35
CA ILE A 122 -0.32 5.45 9.88
C ILE A 122 -1.70 6.08 9.97
N THR A 123 -1.75 7.35 10.37
CA THR A 123 -2.97 8.15 10.44
C THR A 123 -2.97 9.18 9.33
N LEU A 124 -3.98 9.14 8.46
CA LEU A 124 -4.23 10.11 7.41
C LEU A 124 -5.42 10.99 7.80
N GLU A 125 -5.23 12.30 7.71
CA GLU A 125 -6.23 13.27 8.13
C GLU A 125 -6.52 14.25 6.99
N VAL A 126 -7.79 14.59 6.82
CA VAL A 126 -8.24 15.73 6.00
C VAL A 126 -8.76 16.78 6.96
N ASN A 127 -8.15 17.96 6.95
CA ASN A 127 -8.51 19.04 7.87
C ASN A 127 -9.91 19.63 7.53
N PRO A 128 -10.46 20.54 8.37
CA PRO A 128 -11.76 21.17 8.09
C PRO A 128 -11.81 22.00 6.79
N SER A 129 -10.68 22.47 6.26
CA SER A 129 -10.60 23.15 4.95
C SER A 129 -10.58 22.16 3.77
N GLY A 130 -10.44 20.85 4.02
CA GLY A 130 -10.40 19.81 2.99
C GLY A 130 -9.00 19.52 2.45
N GLU A 131 -7.96 20.05 3.07
CA GLU A 131 -6.57 19.79 2.72
C GLU A 131 -6.08 18.53 3.43
N TRP A 132 -5.26 17.75 2.73
CA TRP A 132 -4.57 16.61 3.30
C TRP A 132 -3.52 17.09 4.31
N ALA A 133 -3.65 16.68 5.56
CA ALA A 133 -2.59 16.85 6.52
C ALA A 133 -1.55 15.74 6.31
N ALA A 134 -0.34 16.12 5.88
CA ALA A 134 0.74 15.17 5.70
C ALA A 134 1.00 14.43 7.04
N PRO A 135 1.01 13.09 7.04
CA PRO A 135 1.27 12.32 8.26
C PRO A 135 2.72 12.48 8.72
N ILE A 136 3.62 12.78 7.78
CA ILE A 136 5.04 12.92 8.00
C ILE A 136 5.48 14.20 7.29
N VAL A 137 5.97 15.17 8.06
CA VAL A 137 6.62 16.37 7.54
C VAL A 137 8.11 16.15 7.70
N ILE A 138 8.78 15.84 6.58
CA ILE A 138 10.24 15.82 6.56
C ILE A 138 10.69 17.28 6.45
N GLU A 139 11.22 17.82 7.53
CA GLU A 139 11.82 19.15 7.52
C GLU A 139 12.90 19.17 6.45
N LYS A 140 12.70 19.98 5.41
CA LYS A 140 13.67 20.16 4.33
C LYS A 140 14.85 20.94 4.90
N ASN A 141 15.73 20.25 5.61
CA ASN A 141 16.94 20.84 6.13
C ASN A 141 17.77 21.31 4.93
N ARG A 142 17.82 22.62 4.72
CA ARG A 142 18.57 23.25 3.64
C ARG A 142 20.06 23.00 3.91
N GLU A 143 20.80 22.81 2.82
CA GLU A 143 22.28 22.70 2.76
C GLU A 143 22.87 21.29 2.85
N ALA A 144 22.74 20.55 1.74
CA ALA A 144 23.89 19.81 1.21
C ALA A 144 23.95 20.03 -0.30
N PRO A 145 24.96 20.74 -0.84
CA PRO A 145 25.15 20.92 -2.27
C PRO A 145 25.71 19.61 -2.87
N SER A 146 24.85 18.60 -3.04
CA SER A 146 25.22 17.39 -3.79
C SER A 146 24.67 17.52 -5.21
N ASN A 147 25.53 17.96 -6.14
CA ASN A 147 25.22 18.02 -7.59
C ASN A 147 25.07 16.63 -8.24
N SER A 148 25.20 15.53 -7.50
CA SER A 148 24.96 14.19 -8.01
C SER A 148 23.46 13.88 -7.98
N LYS A 149 22.88 13.64 -9.17
CA LYS A 149 21.54 13.06 -9.26
C LYS A 149 21.58 11.69 -8.54
N PRO A 150 20.71 11.43 -7.55
CA PRO A 150 20.65 10.11 -6.93
C PRO A 150 20.41 9.07 -8.01
N GLY A 151 21.17 7.97 -7.98
CA GLY A 151 20.99 6.86 -8.90
C GLY A 151 19.60 6.23 -8.74
N PRO A 152 19.16 5.40 -9.70
CA PRO A 152 17.88 4.70 -9.59
C PRO A 152 17.88 3.81 -8.35
N LEU A 153 16.77 3.85 -7.62
CA LEU A 153 16.45 2.96 -6.50
C LEU A 153 15.56 1.84 -7.03
N TYR A 154 15.97 0.59 -6.82
CA TYR A 154 15.16 -0.58 -7.12
C TYR A 154 14.90 -1.37 -5.84
N ILE A 155 13.66 -1.78 -5.64
CA ILE A 155 13.21 -2.58 -4.51
C ILE A 155 12.51 -3.81 -5.07
N GLU A 156 13.14 -4.98 -4.92
CA GLU A 156 12.60 -6.24 -5.47
C GLU A 156 11.28 -6.63 -4.80
N ALA A 157 11.18 -6.48 -3.48
CA ALA A 157 9.97 -6.82 -2.74
C ALA A 157 9.69 -5.83 -1.59
N ILE A 158 8.44 -5.43 -1.45
CA ILE A 158 7.91 -4.69 -0.29
C ILE A 158 6.85 -5.57 0.36
N VAL A 159 7.03 -5.88 1.64
CA VAL A 159 6.11 -6.70 2.41
C VAL A 159 5.67 -5.94 3.64
N VAL A 160 4.36 -5.79 3.80
CA VAL A 160 3.73 -5.28 5.03
C VAL A 160 3.02 -6.43 5.70
N LYS A 161 3.28 -6.61 6.99
CA LYS A 161 2.61 -7.60 7.81
C LYS A 161 1.83 -6.92 8.94
N ASP A 162 0.55 -7.28 9.06
CA ASP A 162 -0.33 -6.83 10.15
C ASP A 162 -0.39 -5.29 10.32
N GLY A 163 -0.37 -4.54 9.22
CA GLY A 163 -0.43 -3.09 9.24
C GLY A 163 -1.80 -2.51 9.60
N ALA A 164 -1.82 -1.21 9.89
CA ALA A 164 -3.00 -0.41 10.19
C ALA A 164 -2.95 0.96 9.47
N LEU A 165 -4.10 1.37 8.93
CA LEU A 165 -4.33 2.68 8.35
C LEU A 165 -5.57 3.27 9.00
N PHE A 166 -5.44 4.47 9.56
CA PHE A 166 -6.55 5.22 10.12
C PHE A 166 -6.79 6.44 9.25
N PHE A 167 -7.97 6.56 8.65
CA PHE A 167 -8.37 7.73 7.87
C PHE A 167 -9.43 8.51 8.62
N GLN A 168 -9.26 9.83 8.70
CA GLN A 168 -10.20 10.74 9.36
C GLN A 168 -10.44 11.99 8.51
N ASP A 169 -11.71 12.25 8.19
CA ASP A 169 -12.12 13.48 7.50
C ASP A 169 -12.81 14.43 8.48
N HIS A 170 -12.14 15.54 8.80
CA HIS A 170 -12.63 16.55 9.74
C HIS A 170 -13.65 17.53 9.14
N ARG A 171 -13.94 17.46 7.83
CA ARG A 171 -15.02 18.26 7.22
C ARG A 171 -16.39 17.73 7.61
N LEU A 172 -16.47 16.45 7.91
CA LEU A 172 -17.70 15.77 8.27
C LEU A 172 -17.85 15.76 9.80
N GLN A 173 -19.02 16.12 10.31
CA GLN A 173 -19.29 16.07 11.76
C GLN A 173 -19.19 14.62 12.26
N ALA A 174 -18.57 14.43 13.43
CA ALA A 174 -18.17 13.12 13.95
C ALA A 174 -19.31 12.07 13.93
N PRO A 175 -19.00 10.77 13.75
CA PRO A 175 -17.66 10.14 13.59
C PRO A 175 -17.39 9.60 12.16
N ASN A 176 -16.38 10.14 11.47
CA ASN A 176 -15.99 9.76 10.09
C ASN A 176 -14.58 9.16 10.04
N ARG A 177 -14.35 8.18 10.92
CA ARG A 177 -13.11 7.41 10.95
C ARG A 177 -13.31 6.10 10.21
N ILE A 178 -12.45 5.86 9.23
CA ILE A 178 -12.30 4.57 8.58
C ILE A 178 -11.01 3.93 9.11
N GLU A 179 -11.11 2.68 9.54
CA GLU A 179 -9.99 1.91 10.05
C GLU A 179 -9.75 0.75 9.08
N MET A 180 -8.53 0.63 8.58
CA MET A 180 -8.10 -0.56 7.84
C MET A 180 -7.06 -1.24 8.72
N GLN A 181 -7.35 -2.45 9.15
CA GLN A 181 -6.54 -3.21 10.09
C GLN A 181 -6.09 -4.52 9.46
N LYS A 182 -5.09 -5.18 10.06
CA LYS A 182 -4.53 -6.45 9.57
C LYS A 182 -4.15 -6.38 8.08
N ILE A 183 -3.56 -5.25 7.70
CA ILE A 183 -3.10 -5.00 6.33
C ILE A 183 -1.90 -5.92 6.08
N ASN A 184 -2.08 -6.89 5.21
CA ASN A 184 -1.03 -7.72 4.68
C ASN A 184 -0.86 -7.37 3.20
N LEU A 185 0.28 -6.78 2.85
CA LEU A 185 0.59 -6.33 1.49
C LEU A 185 1.88 -7.00 1.04
N SER A 186 1.90 -7.47 -0.19
CA SER A 186 3.10 -7.79 -0.96
C SER A 186 3.08 -6.96 -2.24
N LEU A 187 4.22 -6.38 -2.59
CA LEU A 187 4.44 -5.62 -3.82
C LEU A 187 5.82 -5.95 -4.35
N ASP A 188 5.88 -6.46 -5.58
CA ASP A 188 7.13 -6.83 -6.24
C ASP A 188 7.54 -5.77 -7.27
N ASP A 189 8.85 -5.67 -7.54
CA ASP A 189 9.40 -4.88 -8.65
C ASP A 189 9.09 -3.37 -8.57
N PHE A 190 9.35 -2.73 -7.42
CA PHE A 190 9.18 -1.28 -7.27
C PHE A 190 10.47 -0.52 -7.63
N SER A 191 10.35 0.60 -8.36
CA SER A 191 11.52 1.42 -8.71
C SER A 191 11.26 2.91 -8.67
N ILE A 192 12.30 3.69 -8.34
CA ILE A 192 12.33 5.15 -8.48
C ILE A 192 13.57 5.53 -9.29
N PRO A 193 13.42 6.19 -10.46
CA PRO A 193 12.15 6.54 -11.11
C PRO A 193 11.32 5.31 -11.50
N PHE A 194 10.01 5.52 -11.68
CA PHE A 194 9.11 4.46 -12.13
C PHE A 194 9.52 3.96 -13.52
N LYS A 195 9.47 2.65 -13.71
CA LYS A 195 9.71 1.98 -14.99
C LYS A 195 8.38 1.46 -15.53
N ASN A 196 8.32 1.30 -16.84
CA ASN A 196 7.20 0.70 -17.57
C ASN A 196 7.23 -0.83 -17.42
N VAL A 197 7.26 -1.30 -16.18
CA VAL A 197 7.23 -2.71 -15.81
C VAL A 197 6.08 -2.88 -14.82
N PRO A 198 5.13 -3.80 -15.07
CA PRO A 198 4.07 -4.09 -14.12
C PRO A 198 4.62 -4.71 -12.84
N SER A 199 4.36 -4.08 -11.71
CA SER A 199 4.61 -4.59 -10.37
C SER A 199 3.46 -5.49 -9.94
N LYS A 200 3.75 -6.69 -9.45
CA LYS A 200 2.73 -7.60 -8.88
C LYS A 200 2.40 -7.17 -7.48
N PHE A 201 1.14 -7.28 -7.08
CA PHE A 201 0.74 -7.05 -5.70
C PHE A 201 -0.32 -8.04 -5.22
N ALA A 202 -0.33 -8.25 -3.91
CA ALA A 202 -1.40 -8.92 -3.19
C ALA A 202 -1.66 -8.18 -1.88
N LEU A 203 -2.92 -7.88 -1.60
CA LEU A 203 -3.41 -7.11 -0.47
C LEU A 203 -4.53 -7.86 0.22
N GLN A 204 -4.45 -7.97 1.53
CA GLN A 204 -5.50 -8.45 2.41
C GLN A 204 -5.68 -7.45 3.54
N LEU A 205 -6.91 -7.04 3.83
CA LEU A 205 -7.20 -6.12 4.94
C LEU A 205 -8.57 -6.37 5.54
N GLN A 206 -8.71 -5.95 6.80
CA GLN A 206 -9.98 -5.88 7.51
C GLN A 206 -10.42 -4.41 7.62
N LEU A 207 -11.58 -4.10 7.06
CA LEU A 207 -12.23 -2.80 7.21
C LEU A 207 -12.97 -2.77 8.55
N GLY A 208 -12.82 -1.67 9.26
CA GLY A 208 -13.49 -1.36 10.51
C GLY A 208 -13.82 0.12 10.63
N GLY A 209 -14.70 0.45 11.56
CA GLY A 209 -15.17 1.80 11.78
C GLY A 209 -16.68 1.86 11.87
N LYS A 210 -17.19 3.08 12.06
CA LYS A 210 -18.63 3.32 12.22
C LYS A 210 -19.38 3.46 10.89
N LEU A 211 -18.66 3.69 9.79
CA LEU A 211 -19.23 3.88 8.45
C LEU A 211 -19.15 2.61 7.59
N ILE A 212 -18.06 1.86 7.73
CA ILE A 212 -17.80 0.68 6.92
C ILE A 212 -17.13 -0.41 7.76
N SER A 213 -17.49 -1.66 7.50
CA SER A 213 -16.75 -2.81 7.97
C SER A 213 -16.78 -3.94 6.94
N GLY A 214 -15.84 -4.88 7.07
CA GLY A 214 -15.78 -6.04 6.19
C GLY A 214 -14.37 -6.54 6.01
N PHE A 215 -14.20 -7.44 5.06
CA PHE A 215 -12.91 -8.02 4.73
C PHE A 215 -12.68 -7.93 3.23
N VAL A 216 -11.46 -7.58 2.84
CA VAL A 216 -11.08 -7.32 1.45
C VAL A 216 -9.81 -8.08 1.13
N ILE A 217 -9.83 -8.78 0.00
CA ILE A 217 -8.67 -9.34 -0.67
C ILE A 217 -8.59 -8.70 -2.06
N SER A 218 -7.41 -8.29 -2.45
CA SER A 218 -7.12 -7.76 -3.78
C SER A 218 -5.77 -8.28 -4.25
N SER A 219 -5.65 -8.58 -5.54
CA SER A 219 -4.38 -9.00 -6.12
C SER A 219 -4.33 -8.64 -7.59
N GLY A 220 -3.12 -8.50 -8.14
CA GLY A 220 -3.01 -8.13 -9.53
C GLY A 220 -1.66 -7.54 -9.89
N THR A 221 -1.67 -6.70 -10.92
CA THR A 221 -0.51 -5.97 -11.41
C THR A 221 -0.82 -4.49 -11.53
N PHE A 222 0.16 -3.65 -11.21
CA PHE A 222 0.09 -2.20 -11.38
C PHE A 222 1.36 -1.70 -12.04
N ASN A 223 1.24 -0.91 -13.09
CA ASN A 223 2.36 -0.25 -13.77
C ASN A 223 2.43 1.20 -13.30
N PHE A 224 3.46 1.54 -12.51
CA PHE A 224 3.57 2.87 -11.92
C PHE A 224 3.89 3.98 -12.93
N GLU A 225 4.51 3.65 -14.07
CA GLU A 225 4.80 4.64 -15.12
C GLU A 225 3.55 4.97 -15.93
N THR A 226 2.79 3.95 -16.35
CA THR A 226 1.60 4.14 -17.19
C THR A 226 0.32 4.33 -16.39
N LEU A 227 0.31 3.99 -15.10
CA LEU A 227 -0.88 3.83 -14.24
C LEU A 227 -1.85 2.73 -14.72
N GLY A 228 -1.37 1.82 -15.58
CA GLY A 228 -2.12 0.65 -16.01
C GLY A 228 -2.27 -0.35 -14.85
N ALA A 229 -3.45 -0.97 -14.74
CA ALA A 229 -3.76 -1.89 -13.65
C ALA A 229 -4.59 -3.08 -14.15
N ASN A 230 -4.36 -4.25 -13.58
CA ASN A 230 -5.24 -5.40 -13.70
C ASN A 230 -5.40 -5.99 -12.31
N VAL A 231 -6.60 -5.93 -11.75
CA VAL A 231 -6.87 -6.15 -10.33
C VAL A 231 -8.03 -7.10 -10.17
N LYS A 232 -7.80 -8.23 -9.51
CA LYS A 232 -8.86 -9.09 -9.00
C LYS A 232 -9.21 -8.65 -7.58
N PHE A 233 -10.48 -8.40 -7.34
CA PHE A 233 -11.02 -7.97 -6.04
C PHE A 233 -12.01 -8.99 -5.49
N GLU A 234 -11.92 -9.27 -4.20
CA GLU A 234 -12.87 -10.08 -3.43
C GLU A 234 -13.17 -9.39 -2.10
N GLY A 235 -14.45 -9.19 -1.82
CA GLY A 235 -14.97 -8.60 -0.59
C GLY A 235 -15.90 -9.56 0.12
N GLN A 236 -15.84 -9.62 1.44
CA GLN A 236 -16.70 -10.45 2.27
C GLN A 236 -17.29 -9.63 3.41
N ASN A 237 -18.59 -9.85 3.65
CA ASN A 237 -19.34 -9.23 4.74
C ASN A 237 -19.11 -7.71 4.79
N ILE A 238 -19.25 -7.05 3.64
CA ILE A 238 -19.12 -5.60 3.55
C ILE A 238 -20.39 -4.98 4.08
N PHE A 239 -20.29 -4.16 5.12
CA PHE A 239 -21.39 -3.40 5.69
C PHE A 239 -21.11 -1.91 5.56
N LEU A 240 -22.13 -1.17 5.14
CA LEU A 240 -22.13 0.28 5.13
C LEU A 240 -23.21 0.74 6.10
N PHE A 241 -22.82 1.57 7.06
CA PHE A 241 -23.69 2.05 8.12
C PHE A 241 -24.05 3.51 7.88
N ASP A 242 -25.28 3.89 8.23
CA ASP A 242 -25.64 5.30 8.40
C ASP A 242 -25.14 5.75 9.77
N THR A 243 -24.65 7.00 9.88
CA THR A 243 -23.93 7.52 11.05
C THR A 243 -24.71 7.42 12.36
N ASN A 244 -26.04 7.33 12.28
CA ASN A 244 -26.96 7.27 13.42
C ASN A 244 -27.82 6.00 13.47
N ALA A 245 -27.62 5.04 12.57
CA ALA A 245 -28.47 3.86 12.51
C ALA A 245 -27.85 2.65 13.21
N ALA A 246 -28.65 1.94 14.01
CA ALA A 246 -28.26 0.65 14.59
C ALA A 246 -28.17 -0.49 13.55
N ARG A 247 -28.61 -0.25 12.31
CA ARG A 247 -28.63 -1.23 11.22
C ARG A 247 -27.86 -0.69 10.01
N PRO A 248 -27.19 -1.56 9.24
CA PRO A 248 -26.51 -1.15 8.03
C PRO A 248 -27.51 -0.58 7.01
N ALA A 249 -27.09 0.48 6.33
CA ALA A 249 -27.76 1.06 5.17
C ALA A 249 -27.62 0.15 3.94
N SER A 250 -26.47 -0.50 3.81
CA SER A 250 -26.21 -1.49 2.77
C SER A 250 -25.34 -2.60 3.35
N ARG A 251 -25.54 -3.82 2.87
CA ARG A 251 -24.64 -4.94 3.19
C ARG A 251 -24.49 -5.84 1.98
N ILE A 252 -23.32 -6.46 1.83
CA ILE A 252 -23.05 -7.43 0.78
C ILE A 252 -22.33 -8.60 1.43
N GLN A 253 -22.87 -9.82 1.26
CA GLN A 253 -22.24 -11.01 1.85
C GLN A 253 -20.93 -11.33 1.14
N SER A 254 -20.93 -11.30 -0.20
CA SER A 254 -19.74 -11.48 -1.01
C SER A 254 -19.81 -10.61 -2.28
N LEU A 255 -18.69 -9.98 -2.61
CA LEU A 255 -18.48 -9.14 -3.79
C LEU A 255 -17.22 -9.63 -4.49
N SER A 256 -17.26 -9.86 -5.79
CA SER A 256 -16.04 -10.15 -6.56
C SER A 256 -16.10 -9.50 -7.93
N PHE A 257 -14.96 -9.03 -8.43
CA PHE A 257 -14.83 -8.51 -9.80
C PHE A 257 -13.35 -8.47 -10.21
N THR A 258 -13.11 -8.33 -11.52
CA THR A 258 -11.81 -7.95 -12.07
C THR A 258 -11.92 -6.54 -12.64
N ALA A 259 -11.00 -5.65 -12.24
CA ALA A 259 -10.91 -4.29 -12.76
C ALA A 259 -9.63 -4.15 -13.60
N ALA A 260 -9.74 -3.58 -14.79
CA ALA A 260 -8.64 -3.30 -15.69
C ALA A 260 -8.63 -1.84 -16.11
N SER A 261 -7.44 -1.23 -16.09
CA SER A 261 -7.15 0.10 -16.61
C SER A 261 -5.93 -0.01 -17.52
N GLU A 262 -6.00 0.58 -18.71
CA GLU A 262 -4.86 0.61 -19.63
C GLU A 262 -3.88 1.77 -19.35
N GLY A 263 -4.16 2.59 -18.34
CA GLY A 263 -3.27 3.67 -17.91
C GLY A 263 -3.46 4.97 -18.70
N ILE A 264 -2.36 5.67 -18.98
CA ILE A 264 -2.32 6.95 -19.72
C ILE A 264 -2.00 6.65 -21.19
N PRO A 265 -2.81 7.14 -22.16
CA PRO A 265 -3.97 8.02 -22.00
C PRO A 265 -5.17 7.30 -21.38
N ALA A 266 -5.97 8.04 -20.61
CA ALA A 266 -7.09 7.51 -19.85
C ALA A 266 -8.10 6.79 -20.74
N LYS A 267 -8.06 5.45 -20.71
CA LYS A 267 -9.10 4.59 -21.27
C LYS A 267 -10.16 4.29 -20.21
N PRO A 268 -11.35 3.81 -20.62
CA PRO A 268 -12.39 3.45 -19.69
C PRO A 268 -11.89 2.44 -18.65
N LEU A 269 -12.30 2.64 -17.39
CA LEU A 269 -12.06 1.65 -16.34
C LEU A 269 -13.03 0.49 -16.58
N LEU A 270 -12.49 -0.69 -16.90
CA LEU A 270 -13.28 -1.88 -17.20
C LEU A 270 -13.41 -2.75 -15.95
N PHE A 271 -14.64 -2.93 -15.48
CA PHE A 271 -15.00 -3.96 -14.52
C PHE A 271 -15.55 -5.16 -15.27
N SER A 272 -15.16 -6.37 -14.89
CA SER A 272 -15.61 -7.62 -15.48
C SER A 272 -15.93 -8.62 -14.38
N ASP A 273 -16.86 -9.51 -14.68
CA ASP A 273 -17.29 -10.61 -13.81
C ASP A 273 -17.72 -10.12 -12.42
N LEU A 274 -18.48 -9.02 -12.41
CA LEU A 274 -18.96 -8.39 -11.19
C LEU A 274 -20.10 -9.23 -10.58
N VAL A 275 -19.80 -9.95 -9.51
CA VAL A 275 -20.76 -10.79 -8.79
C VAL A 275 -21.05 -10.21 -7.41
N LEU A 276 -22.32 -9.97 -7.13
CA LEU A 276 -22.82 -9.56 -5.81
C LEU A 276 -23.72 -10.66 -5.24
N THR A 277 -23.31 -11.23 -4.11
CA THR A 277 -24.08 -12.26 -3.39
C THR A 277 -24.76 -11.65 -2.17
N LYS A 278 -26.08 -11.80 -2.13
CA LYS A 278 -26.99 -11.25 -1.14
C LYS A 278 -26.74 -9.75 -0.84
N PRO A 279 -26.65 -8.89 -1.87
CA PRO A 279 -26.62 -7.47 -1.63
C PRO A 279 -27.96 -7.05 -0.99
N TYR A 280 -27.89 -6.18 0.01
CA TYR A 280 -29.04 -5.54 0.63
C TYR A 280 -28.86 -4.04 0.52
N VAL A 281 -29.90 -3.35 0.07
CA VAL A 281 -29.93 -1.89 0.00
C VAL A 281 -31.18 -1.38 0.69
N ARG A 282 -31.01 -0.39 1.56
CA ARG A 282 -32.10 0.38 2.16
C ARG A 282 -32.26 1.71 1.42
N LEU A 283 -33.47 1.96 0.93
CA LEU A 283 -33.89 3.23 0.36
C LEU A 283 -34.95 3.85 1.26
N GLU A 284 -34.88 5.15 1.47
CA GLU A 284 -35.83 5.88 2.29
C GLU A 284 -36.38 7.07 1.54
N ARG A 285 -37.69 7.26 1.59
CA ARG A 285 -38.30 8.49 1.12
C ARG A 285 -38.31 9.52 2.24
N ASP A 286 -37.74 10.70 2.00
CA ASP A 286 -37.82 11.80 2.94
C ASP A 286 -39.25 12.39 2.98
N GLN A 287 -39.50 13.27 3.94
CA GLN A 287 -40.81 13.94 4.09
C GLN A 287 -41.22 14.79 2.87
N ARG A 288 -40.29 15.10 1.98
CA ARG A 288 -40.53 15.86 0.74
C ARG A 288 -40.77 14.95 -0.45
N GLY A 289 -40.81 13.64 -0.24
CA GLY A 289 -41.00 12.65 -1.30
C GLY A 289 -39.71 12.29 -2.06
N ASN A 290 -38.54 12.80 -1.67
CA ASN A 290 -37.28 12.50 -2.33
C ASN A 290 -36.76 11.14 -1.87
N ILE A 291 -36.27 10.33 -2.80
CA ILE A 291 -35.57 9.08 -2.48
C ILE A 291 -34.18 9.46 -1.97
N THR A 292 -33.95 9.23 -0.68
CA THR A 292 -32.65 9.34 -0.05
C THR A 292 -32.07 7.93 0.06
N SER A 293 -30.90 7.73 -0.55
CA SER A 293 -30.07 6.57 -0.24
C SER A 293 -29.15 7.00 0.91
N PRO A 294 -29.04 6.22 1.99
CA PRO A 294 -28.08 6.54 3.04
C PRO A 294 -26.64 6.61 2.49
N LEU A 295 -26.37 5.93 1.38
CA LEU A 295 -25.08 5.99 0.68
C LEU A 295 -24.74 7.39 0.16
N THR A 296 -25.75 8.19 -0.21
CA THR A 296 -25.53 9.57 -0.68
C THR A 296 -25.12 10.54 0.43
N ARG A 297 -25.31 10.19 1.70
CA ARG A 297 -24.82 10.99 2.84
C ARG A 297 -23.33 10.75 3.09
N VAL A 298 -22.82 9.58 2.73
CA VAL A 298 -21.43 9.18 2.96
C VAL A 298 -20.51 9.77 1.88
N ILE A 299 -21.02 9.97 0.66
CA ILE A 299 -20.25 10.55 -0.43
C ILE A 299 -20.38 12.09 -0.37
N PRO A 300 -19.28 12.83 -0.17
CA PRO A 300 -19.32 14.29 -0.19
C PRO A 300 -19.89 14.77 -1.53
N LYS A 301 -20.85 15.70 -1.51
CA LYS A 301 -21.27 16.40 -2.74
C LYS A 301 -20.04 17.09 -3.32
N GLN A 302 -19.53 16.59 -4.45
CA GLN A 302 -18.48 17.26 -5.19
C GLN A 302 -19.04 18.58 -5.74
N THR A 303 -18.58 19.70 -5.19
CA THR A 303 -18.93 21.07 -5.61
C THR A 303 -18.12 21.56 -6.82
N GLY A 304 -17.45 20.66 -7.55
CA GLY A 304 -16.68 21.02 -8.75
C GLY A 304 -17.55 21.54 -9.89
N THR A 305 -17.04 22.53 -10.61
CA THR A 305 -17.61 23.09 -11.84
C THR A 305 -17.76 22.02 -12.93
N GLU A 306 -18.80 22.11 -13.76
CA GLU A 306 -19.14 21.10 -14.80
C GLU A 306 -17.97 20.79 -15.76
N GLU A 307 -17.08 21.75 -16.01
CA GLU A 307 -15.86 21.56 -16.80
C GLU A 307 -14.91 20.48 -16.24
N GLN A 308 -14.83 20.32 -14.92
CA GLN A 308 -14.01 19.26 -14.31
C GLN A 308 -14.68 17.88 -14.36
N ARG A 309 -15.99 17.81 -14.63
CA ARG A 309 -16.71 16.53 -14.76
C ARG A 309 -16.52 15.88 -16.13
N GLY A 310 -16.19 16.65 -17.16
CA GLY A 310 -16.01 16.17 -18.53
C GLY A 310 -14.85 15.17 -18.73
N ASN A 311 -14.00 14.99 -17.72
CA ASN A 311 -12.85 14.09 -17.78
C ASN A 311 -12.93 12.90 -16.80
N MET A 312 -14.09 12.65 -16.20
CA MET A 312 -14.29 11.38 -15.49
C MET A 312 -14.32 10.26 -16.54
N GLY A 313 -13.26 9.45 -16.57
CA GLY A 313 -13.15 8.34 -17.51
C GLY A 313 -14.41 7.46 -17.48
N GLN A 314 -14.86 7.07 -18.66
CA GLN A 314 -16.00 6.15 -18.80
C GLN A 314 -15.72 4.88 -17.99
N VAL A 315 -16.74 4.35 -17.32
CA VAL A 315 -16.67 3.08 -16.60
C VAL A 315 -17.52 2.08 -17.37
N GLU A 316 -16.92 0.95 -17.74
CA GLU A 316 -17.64 -0.16 -18.36
C GLU A 316 -17.72 -1.32 -17.36
N VAL A 317 -18.89 -1.94 -17.23
CA VAL A 317 -19.12 -3.10 -16.38
C VAL A 317 -19.62 -4.24 -17.25
N LYS A 318 -18.84 -5.31 -17.36
CA LYS A 318 -19.18 -6.54 -18.08
C LYS A 318 -19.59 -7.64 -17.11
N ASN A 319 -20.57 -8.44 -17.51
CA ASN A 319 -21.03 -9.62 -16.77
C ASN A 319 -21.44 -9.31 -15.32
N LEU A 320 -22.31 -8.31 -15.11
CA LEU A 320 -22.91 -8.07 -13.81
C LEU A 320 -23.85 -9.21 -13.44
N LYS A 321 -23.71 -9.75 -12.23
CA LYS A 321 -24.60 -10.75 -11.66
C LYS A 321 -24.94 -10.44 -10.20
N ILE A 322 -26.23 -10.37 -9.89
CA ILE A 322 -26.76 -10.26 -8.53
C ILE A 322 -27.45 -11.58 -8.17
N VAL A 323 -27.11 -12.16 -7.01
CA VAL A 323 -27.66 -13.42 -6.52
C VAL A 323 -28.27 -13.24 -5.14
N GLY A 324 -29.59 -13.40 -5.03
CA GLY A 324 -30.32 -13.37 -3.75
C GLY A 324 -30.35 -11.98 -3.10
N GLY A 325 -30.45 -10.93 -3.91
CA GLY A 325 -30.49 -9.55 -3.44
C GLY A 325 -31.76 -9.20 -2.66
N GLU A 326 -31.66 -8.15 -1.86
CA GLU A 326 -32.72 -7.64 -1.01
C GLU A 326 -32.81 -6.11 -1.14
N LEU A 327 -34.02 -5.59 -1.36
CA LEU A 327 -34.29 -4.16 -1.36
C LEU A 327 -35.32 -3.86 -0.28
N LEU A 328 -34.98 -2.97 0.64
CA LEU A 328 -35.92 -2.42 1.61
C LEU A 328 -36.20 -0.97 1.26
N PHE A 329 -37.43 -0.67 0.85
CA PHE A 329 -37.91 0.68 0.63
C PHE A 329 -38.81 1.10 1.79
N LEU A 330 -38.48 2.22 2.43
CA LEU A 330 -39.27 2.81 3.50
C LEU A 330 -39.94 4.09 3.00
N ASP A 331 -41.27 4.07 2.87
CA ASP A 331 -42.03 5.25 2.46
C ASP A 331 -42.38 6.12 3.67
N GLY A 332 -41.65 7.21 3.85
CA GLY A 332 -41.84 8.16 4.96
C GLY A 332 -42.84 9.25 4.61
N GLU A 333 -44.14 8.94 4.49
CA GLU A 333 -45.17 9.98 4.40
C GLU A 333 -45.38 10.71 5.74
N ILE A 334 -45.64 12.03 5.68
CA ILE A 334 -45.88 12.87 6.86
C ILE A 334 -47.07 12.32 7.66
N GLY A 335 -46.84 12.00 8.95
CA GLY A 335 -47.88 11.62 9.90
C GLY A 335 -48.22 10.13 9.95
N LYS A 336 -47.56 9.26 9.16
CA LYS A 336 -47.73 7.80 9.23
C LYS A 336 -46.42 7.11 9.57
N ARG A 337 -46.50 5.96 10.25
CA ARG A 337 -45.34 5.07 10.40
C ARG A 337 -44.95 4.59 9.00
N PRO A 338 -43.65 4.58 8.64
CA PRO A 338 -43.24 4.19 7.31
C PRO A 338 -43.68 2.76 7.01
N PHE A 339 -44.31 2.55 5.86
CA PHE A 339 -44.69 1.23 5.39
C PHE A 339 -43.48 0.58 4.72
N PRO A 340 -42.92 -0.51 5.29
CA PRO A 340 -41.76 -1.16 4.70
C PRO A 340 -42.19 -2.00 3.50
N ILE A 341 -41.66 -1.68 2.32
CA ILE A 341 -41.75 -2.52 1.13
C ILE A 341 -40.44 -3.29 1.04
N ARG A 342 -40.52 -4.62 1.09
CA ARG A 342 -39.35 -5.51 1.02
C ARG A 342 -39.44 -6.38 -0.22
N VAL A 343 -38.43 -6.31 -1.07
CA VAL A 343 -38.24 -7.20 -2.22
C VAL A 343 -37.07 -8.11 -1.90
N THR A 344 -37.27 -9.43 -1.93
CA THR A 344 -36.24 -10.43 -1.63
C THR A 344 -35.92 -11.27 -2.85
N ASP A 345 -34.85 -12.06 -2.75
CA ASP A 345 -34.44 -13.06 -3.75
C ASP A 345 -34.22 -12.45 -5.14
N ILE A 346 -33.80 -11.19 -5.19
CA ILE A 346 -33.52 -10.49 -6.44
C ILE A 346 -32.36 -11.19 -7.15
N ALA A 347 -32.64 -11.68 -8.35
CA ALA A 347 -31.64 -12.17 -9.29
C ALA A 347 -31.63 -11.25 -10.51
N LEU A 348 -30.47 -10.70 -10.84
CA LEU A 348 -30.30 -9.81 -11.98
C LEU A 348 -29.00 -10.14 -12.69
N SER A 349 -29.02 -10.11 -14.01
CA SER A 349 -27.83 -10.23 -14.85
C SER A 349 -27.83 -9.16 -15.92
N ALA A 350 -26.68 -8.57 -16.20
CA ALA A 350 -26.48 -7.65 -17.31
C ALA A 350 -25.13 -7.91 -17.98
N ASP A 351 -25.11 -8.03 -19.30
CA ASP A 351 -23.90 -8.37 -20.05
C ASP A 351 -22.92 -7.20 -20.14
N SER A 352 -23.44 -5.99 -20.35
CA SER A 352 -22.64 -4.76 -20.36
C SER A 352 -23.44 -3.55 -19.84
N LEU A 353 -22.79 -2.70 -19.06
CA LEU A 353 -23.28 -1.41 -18.59
C LEU A 353 -22.18 -0.36 -18.73
N SER A 354 -22.52 0.82 -19.26
CA SER A 354 -21.60 1.95 -19.40
C SER A 354 -22.03 3.11 -18.51
N PHE A 355 -21.09 3.74 -17.81
CA PHE A 355 -21.33 4.93 -16.98
C PHE A 355 -20.34 6.05 -17.36
N PRO A 356 -20.82 7.25 -17.75
CA PRO A 356 -22.22 7.57 -18.05
C PRO A 356 -22.76 6.71 -19.22
N PRO A 357 -24.09 6.56 -19.34
CA PRO A 357 -24.68 5.84 -20.47
C PRO A 357 -24.27 6.50 -21.79
N GLU A 358 -23.82 5.70 -22.75
CA GLU A 358 -23.45 6.17 -24.08
C GLU A 358 -24.61 6.99 -24.70
N GLY A 359 -24.31 8.18 -25.22
CA GLY A 359 -25.29 9.03 -25.91
C GLY A 359 -25.78 10.29 -25.19
N ARG A 360 -25.19 10.71 -24.06
CA ARG A 360 -25.53 12.00 -23.41
C ARG A 360 -24.59 13.18 -23.69
N TYR A 361 -23.69 13.07 -24.67
CA TYR A 361 -22.75 14.14 -25.03
C TYR A 361 -22.91 14.64 -26.47
N SER A 362 -24.15 14.71 -26.97
CA SER A 362 -24.44 15.37 -28.25
C SER A 362 -25.64 16.28 -28.10
N THR A 363 -25.40 17.50 -27.62
CA THR A 363 -26.00 18.77 -28.07
C THR A 363 -25.24 19.92 -27.42
#